data_AF-A0A2U9IDF8-F1
#
_entry.id   AF-A0A2U9IDF8-F1
#
_cell.length_a   1.000
_cell.length_b   1.000
_cell.length_c   1.000
_cell.angle_alpha   90.00
_cell.angle_beta   90.00
_cell.angle_gamma   90.00
#
_symmetry.space_group_name_H-M   'P 1'
#
loop_
_entity.id
_entity.type
_entity.pdbx_description
1 polymer ?
#
loop_
_entity_poly.entity_id
_entity_poly.type
_entity_poly.pdbx_seq_one_letter_code
_entity_poly.pdbx_strand_id
1 'polypeptide(L)'
;MSEIIRVSKDVKEKLVKISAELQLSKGKKVSLNETIGYLITLYEENKKGNKNSQLLLSLLGSARGIREEFERSRIEDESSS
;
A
#
# COMPACT_ATOMS: atom_id res chain seq x y z
N MET A 1 11.32 28.29 -8.28
CA MET A 1 12.19 27.72 -9.34
C MET A 1 11.42 26.62 -10.03
N SER A 2 11.50 26.52 -11.36
CA SER A 2 10.92 25.40 -12.11
C SER A 2 12.01 24.39 -12.43
N GLU A 3 11.83 23.13 -12.05
CA GLU A 3 12.74 22.05 -12.40
C GLU A 3 12.25 21.32 -13.66
N ILE A 4 13.20 20.91 -14.51
CA ILE A 4 12.90 20.22 -15.78
C ILE A 4 13.18 18.73 -15.61
N ILE A 5 12.13 17.91 -15.73
CA ILE A 5 12.25 16.45 -15.78
C ILE A 5 12.11 16.02 -17.24
N ARG A 6 13.17 15.40 -17.80
CA ARG A 6 13.13 14.82 -19.14
C ARG A 6 12.66 13.36 -19.06
N VAL A 7 11.72 13.00 -19.91
CA VAL A 7 11.18 11.64 -20.02
C VAL A 7 11.11 11.22 -21.48
N SER A 8 11.04 9.91 -21.74
CA SER A 8 10.85 9.39 -23.09
C SER A 8 9.48 9.79 -23.65
N LYS A 9 9.33 9.67 -24.98
CA LYS A 9 8.06 9.96 -25.67
C LYS A 9 6.91 9.11 -25.11
N ASP A 10 7.14 7.82 -24.96
CA ASP A 10 6.14 6.86 -24.48
C ASP A 10 5.68 7.18 -23.05
N VAL A 11 6.61 7.57 -22.18
CA VAL A 11 6.27 7.98 -20.80
C VAL A 11 5.44 9.25 -20.83
N LYS A 12 5.80 10.23 -21.67
CA LYS A 12 5.02 11.46 -21.83
C LYS A 12 3.59 11.17 -22.30
N GLU A 13 3.42 10.30 -23.30
CA GLU A 13 2.10 9.92 -23.80
C GLU A 13 1.25 9.23 -22.72
N LYS A 14 1.85 8.33 -21.93
CA LYS A 14 1.16 7.69 -20.80
C LYS A 14 0.74 8.70 -19.73
N LEU A 15 1.64 9.63 -19.37
CA LEU A 15 1.31 10.67 -18.39
C LEU A 15 0.15 11.55 -18.86
N VAL A 16 0.12 11.95 -20.14
CA VAL A 16 -0.98 12.74 -20.71
C VAL A 16 -2.30 11.97 -20.67
N LYS A 17 -2.31 10.67 -20.96
CA LYS A 17 -3.52 9.83 -20.86
C LYS A 17 -4.04 9.78 -19.42
N ILE A 18 -3.16 9.53 -18.44
CA ILE A 18 -3.52 9.52 -17.02
C ILE A 18 -4.05 10.90 -16.60
N SER A 19 -3.43 12.00 -17.05
CA SER A 19 -3.93 13.36 -16.77
C SER A 19 -5.35 13.58 -17.31
N ALA A 20 -5.65 13.09 -18.52
CA ALA A 20 -6.98 13.22 -19.12
C ALA A 20 -8.04 12.45 -18.32
N GLU A 21 -7.72 11.22 -17.92
CA GLU A 21 -8.60 10.40 -17.07
C GLU A 21 -8.83 11.05 -15.69
N LEU A 22 -7.77 11.56 -15.06
CA LEU A 22 -7.88 12.29 -13.80
C LEU A 22 -8.74 13.55 -13.94
N GLN A 23 -8.56 14.30 -15.03
CA GLN A 23 -9.36 15.49 -15.32
C GLN A 23 -10.84 15.17 -15.46
N LEU A 24 -11.18 14.08 -16.17
CA LEU A 24 -12.56 13.60 -16.26
C LEU A 24 -13.11 13.22 -14.89
N SER A 25 -12.34 12.49 -14.07
CA SER A 25 -12.79 12.05 -12.74
C SER A 25 -13.02 13.21 -11.76
N LYS A 26 -12.19 14.27 -11.83
CA LYS A 26 -12.24 15.39 -10.89
C LYS A 26 -13.14 16.53 -11.36
N GLY A 27 -13.63 16.50 -12.60
CA GLY A 27 -14.43 17.57 -13.19
C GLY A 27 -13.68 18.91 -13.32
N LYS A 28 -12.34 18.89 -13.28
CA LYS A 28 -11.51 20.10 -13.37
C LYS A 28 -10.21 19.81 -14.12
N LYS A 29 -9.60 20.87 -14.67
CA LYS A 29 -8.30 20.77 -15.34
C LYS A 29 -7.23 20.23 -14.38
N VAL A 30 -6.45 19.26 -14.85
CA VAL A 30 -5.36 18.64 -14.08
C VAL A 30 -4.04 18.90 -14.79
N SER A 31 -3.06 19.38 -14.03
CA SER A 31 -1.69 19.58 -14.51
C SER A 31 -0.89 18.27 -14.51
N LEU A 32 0.20 18.22 -15.28
CA LEU A 32 1.15 17.11 -15.21
C LEU A 32 1.76 16.96 -13.80
N ASN A 33 1.96 18.07 -13.09
CA ASN A 33 2.49 18.02 -11.73
C ASN A 33 1.50 17.35 -10.75
N GLU A 34 0.21 17.68 -10.85
CA GLU A 34 -0.84 16.99 -10.08
C GLU A 34 -0.95 15.50 -10.44
N THR A 35 -0.75 15.17 -11.72
CA THR A 35 -0.74 13.78 -12.20
C THR A 35 0.42 13.00 -11.60
N ILE A 36 1.62 13.58 -11.62
CA ILE A 36 2.80 12.98 -10.99
C ILE A 36 2.59 12.83 -9.48
N GLY A 37 2.04 13.85 -8.81
CA GLY A 37 1.68 13.78 -7.39
C GLY A 37 0.73 12.63 -7.08
N TYR A 38 -0.33 12.46 -7.88
CA TYR A 38 -1.26 11.34 -7.77
C TYR A 38 -0.55 9.98 -7.90
N LEU A 39 0.33 9.82 -8.88
CA LEU A 39 1.09 8.58 -9.09
C LEU A 39 2.06 8.29 -7.95
N ILE A 40 2.69 9.32 -7.38
CA ILE A 40 3.55 9.17 -6.19
C ILE A 40 2.73 8.71 -4.99
N THR A 41 1.59 9.35 -4.72
CA THR A 41 0.68 8.92 -3.64
C THR A 41 0.27 7.46 -3.82
N LEU A 42 -0.14 7.07 -5.04
CA LEU A 42 -0.50 5.69 -5.36
C LEU A 42 0.66 4.71 -5.09
N TYR A 43 1.89 5.07 -5.48
CA TYR A 43 3.08 4.25 -5.21
C TYR A 43 3.37 4.11 -3.70
N GLU A 44 3.28 5.20 -2.94
CA GLU A 44 3.52 5.20 -1.50
C GLU A 44 2.47 4.40 -0.72
N GLU A 45 1.20 4.53 -1.10
CA GLU A 45 0.09 3.77 -0.52
C GLU A 45 0.25 2.27 -0.78
N ASN A 46 0.58 1.89 -2.01
CA ASN A 46 0.85 0.50 -2.36
C ASN A 46 2.06 -0.07 -1.59
N LYS A 47 3.10 0.73 -1.35
CA LYS A 47 4.24 0.35 -0.53
C LYS A 47 3.86 0.13 0.94
N LYS A 48 2.96 0.95 1.50
CA LYS A 48 2.45 0.78 2.87
C LYS A 48 1.53 -0.44 2.99
N GLY A 49 0.67 -0.70 2.01
CA GLY A 49 -0.19 -1.89 1.97
C GLY A 49 0.60 -3.21 1.98
N ASN A 50 1.76 -3.25 1.32
CA ASN A 50 2.68 -4.39 1.37
C ASN A 50 3.32 -4.59 2.75
N LYS A 51 3.59 -3.52 3.50
CA LYS A 51 4.09 -3.65 4.89
C LYS A 51 3.01 -4.15 5.84
N ASN A 52 1.78 -3.64 5.72
CA ASN A 52 0.69 -4.05 6.60
C ASN A 52 0.26 -5.50 6.35
N SER A 53 0.22 -5.96 5.09
CA SER A 53 -0.09 -7.37 4.80
C SER A 53 0.98 -8.32 5.33
N GLN A 54 2.28 -7.96 5.22
CA GLN A 54 3.37 -8.74 5.82
C GLN A 54 3.33 -8.75 7.36
N LEU A 55 3.02 -7.61 7.98
CA LEU A 55 2.85 -7.52 9.44
C LEU A 55 1.62 -8.28 9.94
N LEU A 56 0.51 -8.26 9.18
CA LEU A 56 -0.69 -9.06 9.49
C LEU A 56 -0.40 -10.55 9.36
N LEU A 57 0.34 -10.98 8.33
CA LEU A 57 0.75 -12.37 8.16
C LEU A 57 1.72 -12.81 9.28
N SER A 58 2.66 -11.96 9.71
CA SER A 58 3.57 -12.29 10.80
C SER A 58 2.86 -12.37 12.14
N LEU A 59 1.91 -11.46 12.42
CA LEU A 59 1.04 -11.52 13.60
C LEU A 59 0.17 -12.78 13.60
N LEU A 60 -0.42 -13.14 12.45
CA LEU A 60 -1.23 -14.37 12.33
C LEU A 60 -0.38 -15.64 12.51
N GLY A 61 0.86 -15.63 12.02
CA GLY A 61 1.84 -16.69 12.25
C GLY A 61 2.28 -16.81 13.72
N SER A 62 2.47 -15.68 14.40
CA SER A 62 2.76 -15.62 15.84
C SER A 62 1.58 -16.04 16.71
N ALA A 63 0.34 -15.72 16.30
CA ALA A 63 -0.87 -16.07 17.04
C ALA A 63 -1.15 -17.59 17.07
N ARG A 64 -0.63 -18.36 16.10
CA ARG A 64 -0.72 -19.83 16.16
C ARG A 64 0.05 -20.40 17.36
N GLY A 65 1.26 -19.92 17.61
CA GLY A 65 2.04 -20.33 18.78
C GLY A 65 1.41 -19.87 20.10
N ILE A 66 0.86 -18.66 20.15
CA ILE A 66 0.16 -18.16 21.35
C ILE A 66 -1.06 -19.01 21.69
N ARG A 67 -1.83 -19.44 20.67
CA ARG A 67 -3.01 -20.30 20.89
C ARG A 67 -2.61 -21.70 21.40
N GLU A 68 -1.55 -22.28 20.86
CA GLU A 68 -1.05 -23.60 21.30
C GLU A 68 -0.50 -23.57 22.73
N GLU A 69 0.20 -22.49 23.10
CA GLU A 69 0.65 -22.25 24.49
C GLU A 69 -0.54 -22.06 25.43
N PHE A 70 -1.56 -21.29 25.03
CA PHE A 70 -2.76 -21.08 25.85
C PHE A 70 -3.57 -22.36 26.06
N GLU A 71 -3.69 -23.21 25.03
CA GLU A 71 -4.35 -24.51 25.17
C GLU A 71 -3.51 -25.50 26.00
N ARG A 72 -2.16 -25.47 25.90
CA ARG A 72 -1.30 -26.27 26.78
C ARG A 72 -1.40 -25.87 28.25
N SER A 73 -1.29 -24.57 28.57
CA SER A 73 -1.41 -24.10 29.96
C SER A 73 -2.76 -24.48 30.57
N ARG A 74 -3.82 -24.47 29.77
CA ARG A 74 -5.15 -24.86 30.22
C ARG A 74 -5.29 -26.36 30.49
N ILE A 75 -4.61 -27.21 29.71
CA ILE A 75 -4.54 -28.66 29.94
C ILE A 75 -3.69 -28.97 31.19
N GLU A 76 -2.60 -28.25 31.41
CA GLU A 76 -1.72 -28.43 32.58
C GLU A 76 -2.43 -28.09 33.89
N ASP A 77 -3.21 -27.00 33.92
CA ASP A 77 -4.02 -26.60 35.08
C ASP A 77 -5.14 -27.61 35.40
N GLU A 78 -5.78 -28.20 34.37
CA GLU A 78 -6.83 -29.22 34.54
C GLU A 78 -6.26 -30.60 34.97
N SER A 79 -4.98 -30.88 34.68
CA SER A 79 -4.32 -32.14 35.03
C SER A 79 -3.66 -32.18 36.41
N SER A 80 -3.60 -31.04 37.10
CA SER A 80 -2.94 -30.86 38.40
C SER A 80 -3.91 -30.82 39.60
N SER A 81 -5.19 -31.15 39.40
CA SER A 81 -6.25 -31.19 40.42
C SER A 81 -6.73 -32.60 40.75
#